data_AF-A0A3S0UQC8-F1
#
_entry.id   AF-A0A3S0UQC8-F1
#
_cell.length_a   1.000
_cell.length_b   1.000
_cell.length_c   1.000
_cell.angle_alpha   90.00
_cell.angle_beta   90.00
_cell.angle_gamma   90.00
#
_symmetry.space_group_name_H-M   'P 1'
#
loop_
_entity.id
_entity.type
_entity.pdbx_description
1 polymer ?
#
loop_
_entity_poly.entity_id
_entity_poly.type
_entity_poly.pdbx_seq_one_letter_code
_entity_poly.pdbx_strand_id
1 'polypeptide(L)'
;MAILTKSGRAAIAASIKQQPIHLAWGTGDPTWESAHTLTKTFANNQIQLDHKPVKALSITQGETTFIAGTDYSVDSVMGVITRLPNGNLENNATVSIAYTYATPPEPITANALLNEVGRRTADEVLFCVGDEDGDLITPTGRFKASSTPTNNLFLRFTFDFDNASNQIIRELGVMVGTLTKPDLPPGQRYFEPTDIDESGILLVLERTVPLIRTAATRETFSFVVTF
;
A
#
# COMPACT_ATOMS: atom_id res chain seq x y z
N MET A 1 -28.81 10.35 -16.62
CA MET A 1 -27.73 9.54 -16.00
C MET A 1 -28.25 8.96 -14.71
N ALA A 2 -28.01 7.66 -14.46
CA ALA A 2 -28.29 7.05 -13.16
C ALA A 2 -27.11 7.31 -12.20
N ILE A 3 -27.39 7.48 -10.91
CA ILE A 3 -26.38 7.68 -9.85
C ILE A 3 -26.64 6.71 -8.69
N LEU A 4 -25.58 6.20 -8.09
CA LEU A 4 -25.67 5.33 -6.92
C LEU A 4 -26.12 6.15 -5.70
N THR A 5 -27.33 5.86 -5.22
CA THR A 5 -27.94 6.58 -4.10
C THR A 5 -27.24 6.28 -2.78
N LYS A 6 -27.45 7.13 -1.76
CA LYS A 6 -26.95 6.89 -0.40
C LYS A 6 -27.41 5.54 0.15
N SER A 7 -28.68 5.17 -0.08
CA SER A 7 -29.22 3.86 0.32
C SER A 7 -28.58 2.70 -0.45
N GLY A 8 -28.27 2.88 -1.73
CA GLY A 8 -27.53 1.89 -2.53
C GLY A 8 -26.14 1.61 -1.96
N ARG A 9 -25.39 2.65 -1.60
CA ARG A 9 -24.05 2.51 -0.99
C ARG A 9 -24.11 1.87 0.40
N ALA A 10 -25.12 2.23 1.19
CA ALA A 10 -25.37 1.57 2.48
C ALA A 10 -25.72 0.07 2.33
N ALA A 11 -26.45 -0.31 1.27
CA ALA A 11 -26.75 -1.70 0.98
C ALA A 11 -25.50 -2.49 0.54
N ILE A 12 -24.58 -1.87 -0.19
CA ILE A 12 -23.27 -2.46 -0.53
C ILE A 12 -22.47 -2.72 0.76
N ALA A 13 -22.32 -1.69 1.61
CA ALA A 13 -21.65 -1.83 2.91
C ALA A 13 -22.28 -2.95 3.76
N ALA A 14 -23.62 -3.03 3.81
CA ALA A 14 -24.32 -4.09 4.53
C ALA A 14 -24.03 -5.49 3.96
N SER A 15 -23.91 -5.61 2.64
CA SER A 15 -23.58 -6.88 1.98
C SER A 15 -22.14 -7.29 2.27
N ILE A 16 -21.19 -6.36 2.24
CA ILE A 16 -19.78 -6.62 2.58
C ILE A 16 -19.65 -7.06 4.05
N LYS A 17 -20.35 -6.39 4.97
CA LYS A 17 -20.33 -6.73 6.41
C LYS A 17 -20.77 -8.18 6.71
N GLN A 18 -21.58 -8.79 5.85
CA GLN A 18 -22.07 -10.18 6.03
C GLN A 18 -21.07 -11.24 5.56
N GLN A 19 -20.01 -10.84 4.85
CA GLN A 19 -18.98 -11.75 4.34
C GLN A 19 -17.86 -11.95 5.37
N PRO A 20 -17.09 -13.05 5.28
CA PRO A 20 -15.82 -13.17 5.99
C PRO A 20 -14.88 -12.02 5.62
N ILE A 21 -14.43 -11.23 6.60
CA ILE A 21 -13.50 -10.12 6.40
C ILE A 21 -12.19 -10.41 7.12
N HIS A 22 -11.09 -10.29 6.39
CA HIS A 22 -9.74 -10.47 6.91
C HIS A 22 -8.86 -9.28 6.55
N LEU A 23 -7.85 -8.99 7.37
CA LEU A 23 -6.71 -8.18 6.96
C LEU A 23 -5.56 -9.12 6.61
N ALA A 24 -5.09 -9.08 5.37
CA ALA A 24 -3.90 -9.77 4.90
C ALA A 24 -2.67 -8.87 5.04
N TRP A 25 -1.53 -9.50 5.29
CA TRP A 25 -0.21 -8.89 5.28
C TRP A 25 0.62 -9.46 4.13
N GLY A 26 1.34 -8.58 3.43
CA GLY A 26 2.31 -8.93 2.40
C GLY A 26 3.67 -8.30 2.68
N THR A 27 4.75 -8.99 2.32
CA THR A 27 6.10 -8.42 2.46
C THR A 27 6.42 -7.35 1.42
N GLY A 28 5.58 -7.21 0.38
CA GLY A 28 5.82 -6.27 -0.70
C GLY A 28 7.07 -6.63 -1.51
N ASP A 29 7.63 -5.63 -2.18
CA ASP A 29 8.95 -5.72 -2.78
C ASP A 29 10.02 -5.22 -1.78
N PRO A 30 10.99 -6.04 -1.39
CA PRO A 30 12.05 -5.63 -0.46
C PRO A 30 12.98 -4.56 -1.03
N THR A 31 12.96 -4.34 -2.35
CA THR A 31 13.75 -3.31 -3.02
C THR A 31 13.10 -1.93 -2.99
N TRP A 32 11.83 -1.81 -2.56
CA TRP A 32 11.28 -0.49 -2.28
C TRP A 32 12.10 0.24 -1.24
N GLU A 33 12.28 1.53 -1.45
CA GLU A 33 13.08 2.44 -0.61
C GLU A 33 14.59 2.16 -0.64
N SER A 34 15.06 1.28 -1.55
CA SER A 34 16.49 1.04 -1.73
C SER A 34 17.18 2.15 -2.53
N ALA A 35 18.43 2.45 -2.16
CA ALA A 35 19.28 3.39 -2.86
C ALA A 35 20.05 2.71 -3.99
N HIS A 36 20.16 3.40 -5.13
CA HIS A 36 20.80 2.93 -6.35
C HIS A 36 21.76 3.99 -6.88
N THR A 37 22.90 3.55 -7.38
CA THR A 37 23.86 4.39 -8.10
C THR A 37 24.24 3.71 -9.40
N LEU A 38 24.21 4.46 -10.50
CA LEU A 38 24.55 3.93 -11.83
C LEU A 38 25.12 5.03 -12.73
N THR A 39 25.88 4.62 -13.73
CA THR A 39 26.42 5.52 -14.75
C THR A 39 25.65 5.31 -16.05
N LYS A 40 25.05 6.38 -16.60
CA LYS A 40 24.33 6.35 -17.89
C LYS A 40 24.71 7.55 -18.74
N THR A 41 24.61 7.38 -20.05
CA THR A 41 24.82 8.42 -21.05
C THR A 41 23.47 8.92 -21.53
N PHE A 42 23.29 10.24 -21.63
CA PHE A 42 22.10 10.81 -22.25
C PHE A 42 22.02 10.41 -23.72
N ALA A 43 20.85 9.92 -24.15
CA ALA A 43 20.54 9.66 -25.55
C ALA A 43 19.29 10.47 -25.90
N ASN A 44 19.35 11.28 -26.96
CA ASN A 44 18.26 12.19 -27.33
C ASN A 44 17.78 13.08 -26.17
N ASN A 45 18.73 13.62 -25.40
CA ASN A 45 18.49 14.40 -24.17
C ASN A 45 17.76 13.65 -23.05
N GLN A 46 17.65 12.31 -23.09
CA GLN A 46 16.95 11.54 -22.06
C GLN A 46 17.75 10.37 -21.50
N ILE A 47 17.42 10.00 -20.27
CA ILE A 47 17.82 8.75 -19.63
C ILE A 47 16.58 8.12 -19.00
N GLN A 48 16.33 6.85 -19.32
CA GLN A 48 15.33 6.02 -18.66
C GLN A 48 16.00 5.24 -17.52
N LEU A 49 15.43 5.35 -16.32
CA LEU A 49 15.82 4.54 -15.17
C LEU A 49 15.07 3.20 -15.16
N ASP A 50 15.69 2.22 -14.53
CA ASP A 50 15.17 0.85 -14.49
C ASP A 50 14.04 0.72 -13.45
N HIS A 51 14.12 1.51 -12.37
CA HIS A 51 13.09 1.61 -11.34
C HIS A 51 12.16 2.79 -11.56
N LYS A 52 10.89 2.62 -11.17
CA LYS A 52 9.87 3.67 -11.18
C LYS A 52 8.75 3.35 -10.19
N PRO A 53 8.27 4.31 -9.39
CA PRO A 53 8.72 5.70 -9.31
C PRO A 53 10.08 5.85 -8.60
N VAL A 54 10.73 7.00 -8.74
CA VAL A 54 12.02 7.32 -8.10
C VAL A 54 11.93 8.59 -7.26
N LYS A 55 12.79 8.71 -6.24
CA LYS A 55 12.94 9.92 -5.43
C LYS A 55 14.40 10.16 -5.05
N ALA A 56 14.67 11.31 -4.43
CA ALA A 56 16.01 11.72 -4.00
C ALA A 56 17.08 11.60 -5.11
N LEU A 57 16.69 11.92 -6.34
CA LEU A 57 17.56 11.80 -7.50
C LEU A 57 18.60 12.92 -7.51
N SER A 58 19.86 12.54 -7.66
CA SER A 58 20.98 13.44 -7.91
C SER A 58 21.83 12.96 -9.08
N ILE A 59 22.38 13.92 -9.83
CA ILE A 59 23.24 13.66 -10.97
C ILE A 59 24.58 14.35 -10.72
N THR A 60 25.68 13.61 -10.88
CA THR A 60 27.04 14.12 -10.75
C THR A 60 27.91 13.73 -11.94
N GLN A 61 28.93 14.52 -12.21
CA GLN A 61 30.00 14.20 -13.15
C GLN A 61 31.33 14.72 -12.57
N GLY A 62 32.22 13.79 -12.19
CA GLY A 62 33.38 14.14 -11.37
C GLY A 62 32.93 14.74 -10.03
N GLU A 63 33.41 15.94 -9.71
CA GLU A 63 33.03 16.68 -8.50
C GLU A 63 31.79 17.57 -8.69
N THR A 64 31.34 17.75 -9.93
CA THR A 64 30.20 18.63 -10.23
C THR A 64 28.88 17.92 -9.92
N THR A 65 28.02 18.57 -9.14
CA THR A 65 26.62 18.14 -8.93
C THR A 65 25.69 19.05 -9.73
N PHE A 66 24.82 18.45 -10.53
CA PHE A 66 23.87 19.18 -11.38
C PHE A 66 22.57 19.46 -10.63
N ILE A 67 21.94 20.58 -10.98
CA ILE A 67 20.78 21.14 -10.29
C ILE A 67 19.50 20.77 -11.05
N ALA A 68 18.56 20.10 -10.37
CA ALA A 68 17.23 19.81 -10.92
C ALA A 68 16.44 21.11 -11.19
N GLY A 69 15.75 21.17 -12.32
CA GLY A 69 15.04 22.36 -12.81
C GLY A 69 15.91 23.37 -13.58
N THR A 70 17.24 23.27 -13.46
CA THR A 70 18.19 24.10 -14.21
C THR A 70 18.94 23.28 -15.26
N ASP A 71 19.56 22.19 -14.83
CA ASP A 71 20.38 21.35 -15.71
C ASP A 71 19.59 20.18 -16.32
N TYR A 72 18.64 19.64 -15.56
CA TYR A 72 17.77 18.54 -15.96
C TYR A 72 16.41 18.63 -15.28
N SER A 73 15.39 17.99 -15.84
CA SER A 73 14.10 17.72 -15.21
C SER A 73 13.92 16.22 -14.99
N VAL A 74 13.08 15.84 -14.02
CA VAL A 74 12.80 14.43 -13.71
C VAL A 74 11.30 14.21 -13.73
N ASP A 75 10.85 13.27 -14.55
CA ASP A 75 9.57 12.60 -14.37
C ASP A 75 9.80 11.46 -13.37
N SER A 76 9.51 11.74 -12.09
CA SER A 76 9.74 10.79 -11.00
C SER A 76 8.80 9.60 -11.06
N VAL A 77 7.66 9.72 -11.73
CA VAL A 77 6.67 8.63 -11.86
C VAL A 77 7.10 7.66 -12.94
N MET A 78 7.59 8.16 -14.07
CA MET A 78 8.05 7.32 -15.19
C MET A 78 9.53 6.95 -15.09
N GLY A 79 10.28 7.56 -14.17
CA GLY A 79 11.72 7.34 -14.02
C GLY A 79 12.51 7.90 -15.21
N VAL A 80 12.06 9.03 -15.78
CA VAL A 80 12.69 9.65 -16.96
C VAL A 80 13.41 10.93 -16.54
N ILE A 81 14.70 11.00 -16.84
CA ILE A 81 15.49 12.22 -16.70
C ILE A 81 15.57 12.88 -18.08
N THR A 82 15.26 14.16 -18.17
CA THR A 82 15.42 14.95 -19.40
C THR A 82 16.42 16.07 -19.17
N ARG A 83 17.47 16.13 -19.99
CA ARG A 83 18.43 17.23 -20.00
C ARG A 83 17.73 18.52 -20.45
N LEU A 84 18.02 19.62 -19.76
CA LEU A 84 17.52 20.94 -20.15
C LEU A 84 18.52 21.64 -21.08
N PRO A 85 18.08 22.25 -22.21
CA PRO A 85 18.98 22.83 -23.20
C PRO A 85 19.92 23.92 -22.67
N ASN A 86 19.44 24.72 -21.71
CA ASN A 86 20.16 25.86 -21.13
C ASN A 86 20.96 25.50 -19.87
N GLY A 87 21.02 24.21 -19.54
CA GLY A 87 21.77 23.69 -18.42
C GLY A 87 23.27 23.52 -18.69
N ASN A 88 24.03 23.29 -17.63
CA ASN A 88 25.46 22.98 -17.66
C ASN A 88 25.75 21.52 -18.04
N LEU A 89 24.73 20.67 -18.13
CA LEU A 89 24.88 19.32 -18.66
C LEU A 89 25.20 19.39 -20.16
N GLU A 90 26.25 18.74 -20.61
CA GLU A 90 26.57 18.64 -22.04
C GLU A 90 25.62 17.68 -22.77
N ASN A 91 25.48 17.86 -24.09
CA ASN A 91 24.72 16.91 -24.90
C ASN A 91 25.44 15.56 -24.95
N ASN A 92 24.69 14.46 -24.84
CA ASN A 92 25.24 13.10 -24.73
C ASN A 92 26.25 12.91 -23.59
N ALA A 93 26.18 13.73 -22.53
CA ALA A 93 27.04 13.58 -21.36
C ALA A 93 26.84 12.19 -20.71
N THR A 94 27.94 11.63 -20.23
CA THR A 94 27.92 10.43 -19.36
C THR A 94 28.03 10.89 -17.91
N VAL A 95 27.06 10.51 -17.10
CA VAL A 95 26.88 11.00 -15.73
C VAL A 95 26.66 9.87 -14.75
N SER A 96 27.05 10.10 -13.49
CA SER A 96 26.67 9.25 -12.36
C SER A 96 25.33 9.72 -11.81
N ILE A 97 24.41 8.79 -11.60
CA ILE A 97 23.05 9.05 -11.13
C ILE A 97 22.87 8.25 -9.85
N ALA A 98 22.54 8.94 -8.76
CA ALA A 98 22.10 8.32 -7.52
C ALA A 98 20.61 8.61 -7.32
N TYR A 99 19.83 7.62 -6.91
CA TYR A 99 18.40 7.77 -6.63
C TYR A 99 17.90 6.68 -5.68
N THR A 100 16.72 6.87 -5.14
CA THR A 100 15.99 5.87 -4.35
C THR A 100 14.82 5.34 -5.17
N TYR A 101 14.65 4.01 -5.23
CA TYR A 101 13.42 3.40 -5.74
C TYR A 101 12.31 3.67 -4.74
N ALA A 102 11.34 4.51 -5.09
CA ALA A 102 10.24 4.84 -4.19
C ALA A 102 9.19 3.72 -4.20
N THR A 103 8.52 3.52 -3.06
CA THR A 103 7.33 2.66 -3.01
C THR A 103 6.31 3.11 -4.06
N PRO A 104 5.95 2.25 -5.05
CA PRO A 104 4.98 2.63 -6.07
C PRO A 104 3.58 2.79 -5.45
N PRO A 105 2.71 3.61 -6.03
CA PRO A 105 1.32 3.71 -5.60
C PRO A 105 0.60 2.36 -5.77
N GLU A 106 -0.46 2.16 -4.99
CA GLU A 106 -1.30 0.97 -5.04
C GLU A 106 -2.05 0.90 -6.38
N PRO A 107 -1.90 -0.18 -7.17
CA PRO A 107 -2.60 -0.28 -8.43
C PRO A 107 -4.08 -0.59 -8.20
N ILE A 108 -4.98 0.20 -8.81
CA ILE A 108 -6.43 -0.05 -8.76
C ILE A 108 -6.86 -1.38 -9.39
N THR A 109 -5.96 -2.01 -10.16
CA THR A 109 -6.14 -3.31 -10.78
C THR A 109 -5.58 -4.46 -9.93
N ALA A 110 -5.02 -4.17 -8.75
CA ALA A 110 -4.54 -5.19 -7.83
C ALA A 110 -5.69 -6.11 -7.41
N ASN A 111 -5.42 -7.41 -7.41
CA ASN A 111 -6.34 -8.44 -6.93
C ASN A 111 -5.72 -9.33 -5.83
N ALA A 112 -4.45 -9.12 -5.50
CA ALA A 112 -3.71 -9.81 -4.45
C ALA A 112 -2.58 -8.91 -3.92
N LEU A 113 -2.08 -9.24 -2.72
CA LEU A 113 -0.84 -8.65 -2.18
C LEU A 113 0.38 -9.34 -2.79
N LEU A 114 1.49 -8.63 -2.86
CA LEU A 114 2.79 -9.19 -3.15
C LEU A 114 3.29 -9.98 -1.93
N ASN A 115 3.57 -11.26 -2.17
CA ASN A 115 4.15 -12.16 -1.17
C ASN A 115 3.33 -12.15 0.15
N GLU A 116 2.04 -12.45 0.05
CA GLU A 116 1.18 -12.58 1.23
C GLU A 116 1.77 -13.59 2.22
N VAL A 117 1.86 -13.21 3.50
CA VAL A 117 2.39 -14.04 4.60
C VAL A 117 1.31 -14.57 5.53
N GLY A 118 0.10 -14.04 5.41
CA GLY A 118 -1.09 -14.52 6.11
C GLY A 118 -2.10 -13.42 6.34
N ARG A 119 -3.27 -13.81 6.84
CA ARG A 119 -4.40 -12.93 7.06
C ARG A 119 -5.14 -13.23 8.35
N ARG A 120 -5.67 -12.19 8.98
CA ARG A 120 -6.39 -12.28 10.25
C ARG A 120 -7.85 -11.83 10.14
N THR A 121 -8.77 -12.60 10.70
CA THR A 121 -10.20 -12.26 10.77
C THR A 121 -10.44 -10.97 11.56
N ALA A 122 -11.32 -10.09 11.06
CA ALA A 122 -11.74 -8.86 11.72
C ALA A 122 -12.23 -9.09 13.17
N ASP A 123 -11.72 -8.30 14.12
CA ASP A 123 -12.19 -8.27 15.50
C ASP A 123 -13.50 -7.51 15.64
N GLU A 124 -13.65 -6.41 14.89
CA GLU A 124 -14.89 -5.63 14.82
C GLU A 124 -15.19 -5.21 13.39
N VAL A 125 -16.47 -5.27 13.03
CA VAL A 125 -17.02 -4.72 11.80
C VAL A 125 -18.29 -3.95 12.15
N LEU A 126 -18.24 -2.62 12.10
CA LEU A 126 -19.34 -1.75 12.51
C LEU A 126 -19.74 -0.81 11.37
N PHE A 127 -21.04 -0.50 11.27
CA PHE A 127 -21.43 0.67 10.49
C PHE A 127 -21.02 1.92 11.27
N CYS A 128 -20.62 2.99 10.59
CA CYS A 128 -20.26 4.22 11.27
C CYS A 128 -20.61 5.48 10.46
N VAL A 129 -20.56 6.63 11.11
CA VAL A 129 -20.66 7.97 10.49
C VAL A 129 -19.50 8.82 11.00
N GLY A 130 -19.02 9.75 10.16
CA GLY A 130 -18.00 10.71 10.59
C GLY A 130 -18.54 11.59 11.72
N ASP A 131 -17.74 11.76 12.77
CA ASP A 131 -18.10 12.50 13.98
C ASP A 131 -16.81 12.96 14.66
N GLU A 132 -16.61 14.27 14.83
CA GLU A 132 -15.39 14.84 15.43
C GLU A 132 -15.21 14.41 16.90
N ASP A 133 -16.32 14.09 17.57
CA ASP A 133 -16.35 13.61 18.96
C ASP A 133 -16.51 12.08 19.05
N GLY A 134 -16.39 11.38 17.91
CA GLY A 134 -16.57 9.93 17.84
C GLY A 134 -15.45 9.13 18.51
N ASP A 135 -15.83 8.03 19.17
CA ASP A 135 -14.90 7.13 19.87
C ASP A 135 -14.13 6.19 18.93
N LEU A 136 -14.57 6.00 17.69
CA LEU A 136 -13.87 5.18 16.71
C LEU A 136 -12.80 6.02 16.02
N ILE A 137 -11.54 5.83 16.42
CA ILE A 137 -10.40 6.61 15.93
C ILE A 137 -9.68 5.83 14.82
N THR A 138 -9.45 6.50 13.70
CA THR A 138 -8.64 6.02 12.57
C THR A 138 -7.66 7.11 12.13
N PRO A 139 -6.63 6.78 11.32
CA PRO A 139 -5.77 7.80 10.72
C PRO A 139 -6.53 8.84 9.88
N THR A 140 -7.69 8.46 9.32
CA THR A 140 -8.52 9.34 8.48
C THR A 140 -9.50 10.23 9.24
N GLY A 141 -9.61 10.06 10.56
CA GLY A 141 -10.52 10.84 11.39
C GLY A 141 -11.26 10.01 12.43
N ARG A 142 -12.24 10.66 13.05
CA ARG A 142 -13.08 10.10 14.12
C ARG A 142 -14.47 9.77 13.59
N PHE A 143 -15.02 8.69 14.14
CA PHE A 143 -16.30 8.14 13.71
C PHE A 143 -17.10 7.67 14.92
N LYS A 144 -18.42 7.64 14.76
CA LYS A 144 -19.36 7.08 15.71
C LYS A 144 -20.03 5.86 15.13
N ALA A 145 -20.16 4.79 15.93
CA ALA A 145 -20.86 3.58 15.53
C ALA A 145 -22.35 3.88 15.22
N SER A 146 -22.89 3.20 14.22
CA SER A 146 -24.29 3.27 13.81
C SER A 146 -24.95 1.89 13.91
N SER A 147 -26.16 1.86 14.46
CA SER A 147 -27.02 0.67 14.46
C SER A 147 -27.77 0.48 13.14
N THR A 148 -27.81 1.51 12.29
CA THR A 148 -28.40 1.44 10.95
C THR A 148 -27.31 1.38 9.88
N PRO A 149 -27.53 0.66 8.76
CA PRO A 149 -26.57 0.63 7.67
C PRO A 149 -26.22 2.03 7.16
N THR A 150 -24.93 2.31 7.08
CA THR A 150 -24.38 3.51 6.46
C THR A 150 -23.49 3.09 5.30
N ASN A 151 -23.01 4.04 4.50
CA ASN A 151 -22.03 3.73 3.47
C ASN A 151 -20.60 3.58 4.01
N ASN A 152 -20.39 3.52 5.33
CA ASN A 152 -19.07 3.36 5.92
C ASN A 152 -19.02 2.11 6.79
N LEU A 153 -17.95 1.33 6.64
CA LEU A 153 -17.61 0.24 7.56
C LEU A 153 -16.33 0.55 8.30
N PHE A 154 -16.42 0.60 9.63
CA PHE A 154 -15.26 0.53 10.51
C PHE A 154 -14.82 -0.92 10.68
N LEU A 155 -13.52 -1.17 10.49
CA LEU A 155 -12.89 -2.48 10.60
C LEU A 155 -11.74 -2.40 11.60
N ARG A 156 -11.69 -3.31 12.57
CA ARG A 156 -10.58 -3.44 13.51
C ARG A 156 -9.96 -4.82 13.45
N PHE A 157 -8.63 -4.88 13.43
CA PHE A 157 -7.85 -6.10 13.39
C PHE A 157 -6.69 -5.99 14.37
N THR A 158 -6.50 -6.98 15.23
CA THR A 158 -5.40 -7.03 16.19
C THR A 158 -4.63 -8.33 16.01
N PHE A 159 -3.46 -8.25 15.38
CA PHE A 159 -2.57 -9.39 15.18
C PHE A 159 -1.87 -9.74 16.49
N ASP A 160 -1.84 -11.03 16.80
CA ASP A 160 -1.22 -11.53 18.03
C ASP A 160 0.30 -11.66 17.86
N PHE A 161 1.00 -11.85 18.98
CA PHE A 161 2.47 -11.80 19.07
C PHE A 161 3.16 -12.64 17.99
N ASP A 162 2.75 -13.89 17.83
CA ASP A 162 3.42 -14.83 16.93
C ASP A 162 3.00 -14.70 15.46
N ASN A 163 1.94 -13.94 15.17
CA ASN A 163 1.44 -13.77 13.81
C ASN A 163 2.49 -13.06 12.94
N ALA A 164 2.99 -13.79 11.94
CA ALA A 164 4.07 -13.38 11.04
C ALA A 164 5.29 -12.79 11.77
N SER A 165 5.63 -13.31 12.96
CA SER A 165 6.82 -12.88 13.68
C SER A 165 8.07 -13.06 12.79
N ASN A 166 8.99 -12.08 12.81
CA ASN A 166 10.17 -11.98 11.95
C ASN A 166 9.92 -11.59 10.49
N GLN A 167 8.69 -11.30 10.08
CA GLN A 167 8.42 -10.73 8.76
C GLN A 167 8.57 -9.21 8.76
N ILE A 168 8.92 -8.65 7.61
CA ILE A 168 8.84 -7.21 7.35
C ILE A 168 7.63 -6.99 6.45
N ILE A 169 6.59 -6.36 6.99
CA ILE A 169 5.34 -6.13 6.29
C ILE A 169 5.40 -4.79 5.56
N ARG A 170 4.96 -4.77 4.31
CA ARG A 170 4.92 -3.57 3.46
C ARG A 170 3.57 -3.40 2.76
N GLU A 171 2.73 -4.42 2.75
CA GLU A 171 1.38 -4.35 2.21
C GLU A 171 0.35 -4.82 3.23
N LEU A 172 -0.74 -4.07 3.34
CA LEU A 172 -1.94 -4.41 4.08
C LEU A 172 -3.08 -4.55 3.08
N GLY A 173 -3.92 -5.57 3.22
CA GLY A 173 -5.08 -5.72 2.34
C GLY A 173 -6.32 -6.23 3.02
N VAL A 174 -7.44 -5.53 2.86
CA VAL A 174 -8.73 -6.00 3.36
C VAL A 174 -9.30 -7.01 2.36
N MET A 175 -9.38 -8.27 2.78
CA MET A 175 -9.91 -9.37 1.98
C MET A 175 -11.36 -9.67 2.40
N VAL A 176 -12.26 -9.79 1.44
CA VAL A 176 -13.69 -10.06 1.66
C VAL A 176 -14.09 -11.35 0.96
N GLY A 177 -14.83 -12.21 1.65
CA GLY A 177 -15.30 -13.48 1.08
C GLY A 177 -14.23 -14.57 1.02
N THR A 178 -13.19 -14.48 1.85
CA THR A 178 -12.20 -15.57 1.99
C THR A 178 -12.88 -16.86 2.42
N LEU A 179 -12.59 -17.97 1.75
CA LEU A 179 -12.90 -19.32 2.23
C LEU A 179 -11.63 -19.99 2.73
N THR A 180 -11.66 -20.48 3.96
CA THR A 180 -10.57 -21.24 4.58
C THR A 180 -10.82 -22.73 4.45
N LYS A 181 -9.76 -23.54 4.49
CA LYS A 181 -9.87 -25.00 4.47
C LYS A 181 -10.75 -25.53 5.61
N PRO A 182 -11.51 -26.61 5.40
CA PRO A 182 -12.52 -27.09 6.36
C PRO A 182 -11.92 -27.69 7.64
N ASP A 183 -10.70 -28.22 7.59
CA ASP A 183 -10.09 -29.00 8.68
C ASP A 183 -9.18 -28.16 9.60
N LEU A 184 -9.35 -26.84 9.59
CA LEU A 184 -8.54 -25.94 10.43
C LEU A 184 -8.97 -25.98 11.90
N PRO A 185 -8.03 -25.81 12.85
CA PRO A 185 -8.32 -25.71 14.27
C PRO A 185 -9.50 -24.77 14.62
N PRO A 186 -10.47 -25.22 15.44
CA PRO A 186 -11.56 -24.38 15.88
C PRO A 186 -11.06 -23.12 16.60
N GLY A 187 -11.65 -21.96 16.26
CA GLY A 187 -11.28 -20.68 16.85
C GLY A 187 -9.97 -20.08 16.31
N GLN A 188 -9.33 -20.70 15.31
CA GLN A 188 -8.24 -20.07 14.57
C GLN A 188 -8.73 -18.78 13.92
N ARG A 189 -7.95 -17.70 14.08
CA ARG A 189 -8.25 -16.37 13.54
C ARG A 189 -7.19 -15.83 12.60
N TYR A 190 -5.99 -16.39 12.64
CA TYR A 190 -4.89 -16.06 11.75
C TYR A 190 -4.64 -17.26 10.84
N PHE A 191 -4.56 -17.02 9.54
CA PHE A 191 -4.46 -18.03 8.50
C PHE A 191 -3.22 -17.76 7.66
N GLU A 192 -2.38 -18.77 7.49
CA GLU A 192 -1.29 -18.71 6.52
C GLU A 192 -1.84 -18.89 5.09
N PRO A 193 -1.09 -18.51 4.04
CA PRO A 193 -1.55 -18.69 2.66
C PRO A 193 -1.96 -20.13 2.35
N THR A 194 -1.34 -21.12 2.99
CA THR A 194 -1.66 -22.54 2.85
C THR A 194 -2.99 -22.95 3.49
N ASP A 195 -3.57 -22.13 4.36
CA ASP A 195 -4.86 -22.39 5.02
C ASP A 195 -6.05 -21.89 4.19
N ILE A 196 -5.77 -21.13 3.13
CA ILE A 196 -6.78 -20.51 2.27
C ILE A 196 -7.18 -21.48 1.15
N ASP A 197 -8.49 -21.62 0.93
CA ASP A 197 -9.07 -22.39 -0.17
C ASP A 197 -9.46 -21.43 -1.32
N GLU A 198 -10.25 -20.39 -1.02
CA GLU A 198 -10.55 -19.30 -1.93
C GLU A 198 -10.10 -17.96 -1.36
N SER A 199 -9.33 -17.19 -2.14
CA SER A 199 -8.74 -15.93 -1.68
C SER A 199 -9.76 -14.82 -1.41
N GLY A 200 -10.96 -14.91 -1.97
CA GLY A 200 -11.95 -13.82 -1.94
C GLY A 200 -11.54 -12.63 -2.81
N ILE A 201 -12.03 -11.45 -2.45
CA ILE A 201 -11.80 -10.19 -3.16
C ILE A 201 -10.92 -9.28 -2.31
N LEU A 202 -9.85 -8.75 -2.91
CA LEU A 202 -9.06 -7.66 -2.34
C LEU A 202 -9.87 -6.35 -2.46
N LEU A 203 -10.42 -5.88 -1.35
CA LEU A 203 -11.25 -4.67 -1.28
C LEU A 203 -10.43 -3.39 -1.10
N VAL A 204 -9.39 -3.45 -0.28
CA VAL A 204 -8.48 -2.33 0.01
C VAL A 204 -7.06 -2.86 -0.06
N LEU A 205 -6.16 -2.11 -0.67
CA LEU A 205 -4.72 -2.32 -0.63
C LEU A 205 -4.08 -1.04 -0.12
N GLU A 206 -3.15 -1.17 0.82
CA GLU A 206 -2.33 -0.08 1.32
C GLU A 206 -0.87 -0.54 1.38
N ARG A 207 0.03 0.26 0.81
CA ARG A 207 1.47 0.09 0.96
C ARG A 207 1.96 0.97 2.09
N THR A 208 2.63 0.35 3.05
CA THR A 208 3.12 1.01 4.25
C THR A 208 4.65 1.08 4.27
N VAL A 209 5.17 1.97 5.10
CA VAL A 209 6.58 1.91 5.49
C VAL A 209 6.87 0.56 6.15
N PRO A 210 8.09 0.01 6.03
CA PRO A 210 8.38 -1.32 6.55
C PRO A 210 8.02 -1.47 8.04
N LEU A 211 7.05 -2.34 8.30
CA LEU A 211 6.62 -2.74 9.64
C LEU A 211 7.36 -4.02 10.04
N ILE A 212 8.28 -3.91 10.99
CA ILE A 212 9.08 -5.03 11.47
C ILE A 212 8.28 -5.80 12.53
N ARG A 213 7.88 -7.04 12.23
CA ARG A 213 7.14 -7.88 13.16
C ARG A 213 8.08 -8.62 14.10
N THR A 214 7.74 -8.58 15.38
CA THR A 214 8.43 -9.32 16.45
C THR A 214 7.40 -10.01 17.33
N ALA A 215 7.81 -11.10 18.01
CA ALA A 215 6.98 -11.79 18.99
C ALA A 215 6.76 -10.99 20.30
N ALA A 216 7.23 -9.74 20.38
CA ALA A 216 7.09 -8.90 21.56
C ALA A 216 5.89 -7.94 21.49
N THR A 217 5.32 -7.71 20.30
CA THR A 217 4.24 -6.73 20.11
C THR A 217 3.03 -7.32 19.38
N ARG A 218 1.86 -6.81 19.75
CA ARG A 218 0.62 -6.95 18.98
C ARG A 218 0.42 -5.68 18.17
N GLU A 219 0.00 -5.83 16.93
CA GLU A 219 -0.31 -4.69 16.06
C GLU A 219 -1.80 -4.59 15.86
N THR A 220 -2.36 -3.40 16.06
CA THR A 220 -3.78 -3.12 15.80
C THR A 220 -3.93 -2.15 14.65
N PHE A 221 -4.76 -2.54 13.69
CA PHE A 221 -5.15 -1.73 12.55
C PHE A 221 -6.63 -1.41 12.61
N SER A 222 -6.95 -0.15 12.32
CA SER A 222 -8.32 0.35 12.26
C SER A 222 -8.51 1.11 10.95
N PHE A 223 -9.50 0.68 10.16
CA PHE A 223 -9.84 1.29 8.87
C PHE A 223 -11.29 1.77 8.87
N VAL A 224 -11.57 2.79 8.08
CA VAL A 224 -12.94 3.05 7.60
C VAL A 224 -12.95 2.93 6.08
N VAL A 225 -13.79 2.03 5.57
CA VAL A 225 -14.05 1.87 4.13
C VAL A 225 -15.35 2.55 3.79
N THR A 226 -15.31 3.48 2.84
CA THR A 226 -16.47 4.26 2.36
C THR A 226 -16.92 3.74 0.99
N PHE A 227 -18.21 3.47 0.83
CA PHE A 227 -18.85 2.98 -0.38
C PHE A 227 -19.70 4.02 -1.09
#